data_AF-A0A7J4UXQ6-F1
#
_entry.id   AF-A0A7J4UXQ6-F1
#
_cell.length_a   1.000
_cell.length_b   1.000
_cell.length_c   1.000
_cell.angle_alpha   90.00
_cell.angle_beta   90.00
_cell.angle_gamma   90.00
#
_symmetry.space_group_name_H-M   'P 1'
#
loop_
_entity.id
_entity.type
_entity.pdbx_description
1 polymer ?
#
loop_
_entity_poly.entity_id
_entity_poly.type
_entity_poly.pdbx_seq_one_letter_code
_entity_poly.pdbx_strand_id
1 'polypeptide(L)'
;MVYCVEVSARSFRDLVGVCESRKNMIPIMADASMPESYAHMVEGVDLVYQDIAQRDQAEIFVRNMRHFEAEKGILMLKSRSVDVNREPGEVYAQVRKELVSKGLNIREAIDISRYAMDHAAFVVSP
;
A
#
# COMPACT_ATOMS: atom_id res chain seq x y z
N MET A 1 -6.79 -15.36 -2.26
CA MET A 1 -5.60 -15.27 -3.15
C MET A 1 -4.80 -14.03 -2.75
N VAL A 2 -3.48 -13.99 -2.93
CA VAL A 2 -2.67 -12.78 -2.72
C VAL A 2 -2.05 -12.37 -4.05
N TYR A 3 -2.35 -11.15 -4.51
CA TYR A 3 -1.76 -10.57 -5.71
C TYR A 3 -0.60 -9.67 -5.31
N CYS A 4 0.62 -10.06 -5.69
CA CYS A 4 1.84 -9.40 -5.27
C CYS A 4 2.35 -8.48 -6.38
N VAL A 5 1.97 -7.21 -6.33
CA VAL A 5 2.40 -6.19 -7.29
C VAL A 5 3.79 -5.67 -6.92
N GLU A 6 4.75 -5.82 -7.83
CA GLU A 6 6.14 -5.35 -7.64
C GLU A 6 6.69 -4.79 -8.96
N VAL A 7 7.30 -3.61 -8.89
CA VAL A 7 7.84 -2.88 -10.05
C VAL A 7 9.31 -3.21 -10.31
N SER A 8 10.06 -3.57 -9.27
CA SER A 8 11.48 -3.91 -9.34
C SER A 8 11.69 -5.29 -9.96
N ALA A 9 12.31 -5.34 -11.14
CA ALA A 9 12.67 -6.60 -11.81
C ALA A 9 13.54 -7.53 -10.95
N ARG A 10 14.36 -6.94 -10.07
CA ARG A 10 15.21 -7.71 -9.15
C ARG A 10 14.38 -8.38 -8.07
N SER A 11 13.57 -7.61 -7.34
CA SER A 11 12.71 -8.11 -6.27
C SER A 11 11.66 -9.09 -6.82
N PHE A 12 11.15 -8.81 -8.02
CA PHE A 12 10.18 -9.66 -8.70
C PHE A 12 10.72 -11.07 -8.97
N ARG A 13 12.00 -11.19 -9.35
CA ARG A 13 12.63 -12.51 -9.57
C ARG A 13 12.61 -13.36 -8.30
N ASP A 14 12.93 -12.76 -7.17
CA ASP A 14 12.92 -13.45 -5.87
C ASP A 14 11.48 -13.83 -5.47
N LEU A 15 10.52 -12.92 -5.71
CA LEU A 15 9.10 -13.15 -5.48
C LEU A 15 8.54 -14.32 -6.31
N VAL A 16 8.94 -14.46 -7.58
CA VAL A 16 8.53 -15.61 -8.42
C VAL A 16 8.93 -16.93 -7.75
N GLY A 17 10.17 -17.04 -7.26
CA GLY A 17 10.63 -18.25 -6.54
C GLY A 17 9.81 -18.53 -5.27
N VAL A 18 9.36 -17.50 -4.55
CA VAL A 18 8.45 -17.67 -3.40
C VAL A 18 7.09 -18.21 -3.86
N CYS A 19 6.52 -17.64 -4.92
CA CYS A 19 5.21 -18.02 -5.47
C CYS A 19 5.20 -19.44 -6.06
N GLU A 20 6.34 -19.97 -6.53
CA GLU A 20 6.45 -21.38 -6.95
C GLU A 20 6.07 -22.35 -5.83
N SER A 21 6.49 -22.05 -4.60
CA SER A 21 6.19 -22.85 -3.40
C SER A 21 4.84 -22.50 -2.76
N ARG A 22 4.33 -21.27 -2.94
CA ARG A 22 3.12 -20.76 -2.32
C ARG A 22 2.00 -20.55 -3.33
N LYS A 23 1.17 -21.58 -3.51
CA LYS A 23 0.08 -21.61 -4.52
C LYS A 23 -1.03 -20.58 -4.31
N ASN A 24 -1.08 -19.91 -3.17
CA ASN A 24 -2.02 -18.84 -2.86
C ASN A 24 -1.49 -17.44 -3.19
N MET A 25 -0.35 -17.32 -3.88
CA MET A 25 0.28 -16.06 -4.28
C MET A 25 0.47 -15.99 -5.79
N ILE A 26 0.10 -14.86 -6.39
CA ILE A 26 0.28 -14.56 -7.82
C ILE A 26 1.18 -13.34 -7.93
N PRO A 27 2.41 -13.48 -8.49
CA PRO A 27 3.30 -12.35 -8.69
C PRO A 27 2.87 -11.54 -9.93
N ILE A 28 2.77 -10.22 -9.79
CA ILE A 28 2.43 -9.28 -10.87
C ILE A 28 3.54 -8.25 -11.02
N MET A 29 4.20 -8.22 -12.18
CA MET A 29 5.26 -7.26 -12.46
C MET A 29 4.65 -5.98 -13.05
N ALA A 30 4.33 -5.01 -12.20
CA ALA A 30 3.65 -3.78 -12.61
C ALA A 30 3.92 -2.62 -11.64
N ASP A 31 3.61 -1.41 -12.10
CA ASP A 31 3.64 -0.20 -11.27
C ASP A 31 2.30 -0.04 -10.54
N ALA A 32 2.33 -0.09 -9.21
CA ALA A 32 1.13 0.03 -8.38
C ALA A 32 0.37 1.35 -8.56
N SER A 33 1.03 2.41 -9.06
CA SER A 33 0.38 3.70 -9.36
C SER A 33 -0.60 3.64 -10.53
N MET A 34 -0.55 2.58 -11.36
CA MET A 34 -1.39 2.36 -12.54
C MET A 34 -2.20 1.05 -12.42
N PRO A 35 -3.18 0.93 -11.50
CA PRO A 35 -3.94 -0.30 -11.28
C PRO A 35 -4.63 -0.87 -12.52
N GLU A 36 -5.07 -0.01 -13.45
CA GLU A 36 -5.63 -0.41 -14.73
C GLU A 36 -4.69 -1.29 -15.57
N SER A 37 -3.37 -1.15 -15.41
CA SER A 37 -2.38 -1.90 -16.19
C SER A 37 -2.33 -3.38 -15.83
N TYR A 38 -2.75 -3.73 -14.60
CA TYR A 38 -2.74 -5.12 -14.10
C TYR A 38 -4.10 -5.61 -13.61
N ALA A 39 -5.14 -4.80 -13.72
CA ALA A 39 -6.49 -5.15 -13.26
C ALA A 39 -7.02 -6.46 -13.86
N HIS A 40 -6.70 -6.72 -15.12
CA HIS A 40 -7.09 -7.94 -15.83
C HIS A 40 -6.52 -9.23 -15.24
N MET A 41 -5.52 -9.14 -14.34
CA MET A 41 -4.90 -10.29 -13.65
C MET A 41 -5.44 -10.49 -12.23
N VAL A 42 -6.25 -9.55 -11.72
CA VAL A 42 -6.72 -9.53 -10.34
C VAL A 42 -8.22 -9.81 -10.33
N GLU A 43 -8.61 -10.98 -9.86
CA GLU A 43 -9.98 -11.25 -9.47
C GLU A 43 -10.21 -10.62 -8.09
N GLY A 44 -11.29 -9.84 -7.92
CA GLY A 44 -11.55 -8.89 -6.83
C GLY A 44 -11.00 -9.24 -5.43
N VAL A 45 -10.66 -8.21 -4.65
CA VAL A 45 -9.92 -8.38 -3.38
C VAL A 45 -10.68 -7.81 -2.18
N ASP A 46 -10.60 -8.51 -1.05
CA ASP A 46 -11.20 -8.04 0.20
C ASP A 46 -10.34 -6.96 0.91
N LEU A 47 -9.03 -6.95 0.63
CA LEU A 47 -8.03 -6.16 1.35
C LEU A 47 -6.92 -5.68 0.42
N VAL A 48 -6.59 -4.38 0.51
CA VAL A 48 -5.34 -3.83 -0.04
C VAL A 48 -4.35 -3.62 1.09
N TYR A 49 -3.16 -4.22 0.97
CA TYR A 49 -2.02 -3.93 1.83
C TYR A 49 -0.95 -3.24 0.99
N GLN A 50 -0.49 -2.05 1.42
CA GLN A 50 0.53 -1.28 0.71
C GLN A 50 1.72 -0.97 1.62
N ASP A 51 2.92 -1.33 1.15
CA ASP A 51 4.19 -1.08 1.82
C ASP A 51 5.28 -0.61 0.83
N ILE A 52 4.96 0.44 0.08
CA ILE A 52 5.84 1.03 -0.94
C ILE A 52 6.57 2.27 -0.39
N ALA A 53 7.71 2.60 -0.97
CA ALA A 53 8.53 3.75 -0.56
C ALA A 53 8.46 4.89 -1.59
N GLN A 54 7.26 5.44 -1.82
CA GLN A 54 7.02 6.54 -2.77
C GLN A 54 6.47 7.80 -2.07
N ARG A 55 6.62 8.96 -2.71
CA ARG A 55 6.17 10.24 -2.12
C ARG A 55 4.65 10.35 -2.05
N ASP A 56 3.98 9.80 -3.06
CA ASP A 56 2.55 9.78 -3.31
C ASP A 56 1.86 8.50 -2.81
N GLN A 57 2.44 7.85 -1.79
CA GLN A 57 1.91 6.63 -1.16
C GLN A 57 0.39 6.66 -0.92
N ALA A 58 -0.13 7.75 -0.36
CA ALA A 58 -1.55 7.86 -0.03
C ALA A 58 -2.46 7.89 -1.28
N GLU A 59 -2.03 8.57 -2.34
CA GLU A 59 -2.75 8.60 -3.62
C GLU A 59 -2.81 7.22 -4.27
N ILE A 60 -1.65 6.55 -4.36
CA ILE A 60 -1.55 5.21 -4.94
C ILE A 60 -2.43 4.22 -4.18
N PHE A 61 -2.40 4.31 -2.84
CA PHE A 61 -3.19 3.46 -1.98
C PHE A 61 -4.70 3.65 -2.22
N VAL A 62 -5.15 4.90 -2.24
CA VAL A 62 -6.57 5.23 -2.50
C VAL A 62 -6.98 4.77 -3.89
N ARG A 63 -6.13 4.97 -4.91
CA ARG A 63 -6.41 4.57 -6.28
C ARG A 63 -6.63 3.05 -6.36
N ASN A 64 -5.80 2.27 -5.67
CA ASN A 64 -5.93 0.82 -5.58
C ASN A 64 -7.18 0.37 -4.82
N MET A 65 -7.41 0.94 -3.63
CA MET A 65 -8.62 0.69 -2.83
C MET A 65 -9.90 0.88 -3.66
N ARG A 66 -9.97 1.97 -4.43
CA ARG A 66 -11.12 2.28 -5.29
C ARG A 66 -11.20 1.38 -6.51
N HIS A 67 -10.08 1.16 -7.21
CA HIS A 67 -10.07 0.40 -8.46
C HIS A 67 -10.50 -1.06 -8.25
N PHE A 68 -10.10 -1.65 -7.12
CA PHE A 68 -10.43 -3.03 -6.78
C PHE A 68 -11.60 -3.16 -5.81
N GLU A 69 -12.29 -2.05 -5.51
CA GLU A 69 -13.45 -2.00 -4.61
C GLU A 69 -13.21 -2.70 -3.25
N ALA A 70 -12.00 -2.56 -2.71
CA ALA A 70 -11.58 -3.30 -1.52
C ALA A 70 -12.29 -2.78 -0.26
N GLU A 71 -12.83 -3.69 0.55
CA GLU A 71 -13.57 -3.34 1.77
C GLU A 71 -12.65 -2.89 2.90
N LYS A 72 -11.38 -3.30 2.87
CA LYS A 72 -10.39 -3.03 3.90
C LYS A 72 -9.07 -2.60 3.28
N GLY A 73 -8.33 -1.78 4.02
CA GLY A 73 -7.03 -1.31 3.59
C GLY A 73 -6.05 -1.20 4.75
N ILE A 74 -4.79 -1.50 4.49
CA ILE A 74 -3.66 -1.22 5.39
C ILE A 74 -2.59 -0.46 4.61
N LEU A 75 -2.33 0.77 5.01
CA LEU A 75 -1.23 1.58 4.48
C LEU A 75 -0.09 1.62 5.49
N MET A 76 1.06 1.08 5.11
CA MET A 76 2.32 1.25 5.84
C MET A 76 3.00 2.53 5.38
N LEU A 77 2.75 3.61 6.11
CA LEU A 77 3.29 4.93 5.78
C LEU A 77 4.74 5.06 6.24
N LYS A 78 5.64 5.26 5.27
CA LYS A 78 7.04 5.61 5.51
C LYS A 78 7.21 7.13 5.42
N SER A 79 7.16 7.86 6.55
CA SER A 79 7.12 9.34 6.51
C SER A 79 8.32 9.95 5.77
N ARG A 80 9.52 9.38 5.94
CA ARG A 80 10.75 9.82 5.25
C ARG A 80 10.72 9.61 3.73
N SER A 81 9.92 8.68 3.23
CA SER A 81 9.71 8.52 1.78
C SER A 81 8.77 9.59 1.21
N VAL A 82 7.92 10.19 2.05
CA VAL A 82 7.03 11.30 1.68
C VAL A 82 7.77 12.63 1.73
N ASP A 83 8.36 12.96 2.88
CA ASP A 83 9.14 14.18 3.07
C ASP A 83 10.19 13.98 4.17
N VAL A 84 11.47 14.15 3.81
CA VAL A 84 12.58 13.98 4.74
C VAL A 84 12.75 15.15 5.70
N ASN A 85 12.28 16.34 5.33
CA ASN A 85 12.52 17.58 6.09
C ASN A 85 11.45 17.86 7.14
N ARG A 86 10.37 17.07 7.15
CA ARG A 86 9.23 17.26 8.04
C ARG A 86 9.24 16.27 9.19
N GLU A 87 8.65 16.69 10.29
CA GLU A 87 8.47 15.81 11.44
C GLU A 87 7.49 14.68 11.08
N PRO A 88 7.78 13.42 11.44
CA PRO A 88 6.92 12.28 11.10
C PRO A 88 5.45 12.48 11.50
N GLY A 89 5.20 13.03 12.68
CA GLY A 89 3.85 13.32 13.16
C GLY A 89 3.06 14.29 12.28
N GLU A 90 3.72 15.27 11.65
CA GLU A 90 3.07 16.17 10.70
C GLU A 90 2.70 15.46 9.41
N VAL A 91 3.59 14.59 8.91
CA VAL A 91 3.34 13.76 7.73
C VAL A 91 2.17 12.82 8.00
N TYR A 92 2.12 12.18 9.18
CA TYR A 92 1.02 11.31 9.58
C TYR A 92 -0.32 12.05 9.62
N ALA A 93 -0.34 13.25 10.22
CA ALA A 93 -1.53 14.08 10.30
C ALA A 93 -2.01 14.53 8.91
N GLN A 94 -1.09 14.84 8.00
CA GLN A 94 -1.42 15.17 6.62
C GLN A 94 -2.02 13.97 5.88
N VAL A 95 -1.35 12.82 5.90
CA VAL A 95 -1.83 11.61 5.21
C VAL A 95 -3.19 11.18 5.76
N ARG A 96 -3.40 11.28 7.08
CA ARG A 96 -4.72 11.05 7.69
C ARG A 96 -5.81 11.93 7.07
N LYS A 97 -5.54 13.23 6.93
CA LYS A 97 -6.50 14.18 6.31
C LYS A 97 -6.76 13.85 4.84
N GLU A 98 -5.73 13.46 4.11
CA GLU A 98 -5.83 13.09 2.70
C GLU A 98 -6.67 11.82 2.49
N LEU A 99 -6.43 10.78 3.29
CA LEU A 99 -7.24 9.55 3.23
C LEU A 99 -8.72 9.84 3.53
N VAL A 100 -8.99 10.64 4.56
CA VAL A 100 -10.36 11.05 4.92
C VAL A 100 -11.01 11.91 3.83
N SER A 101 -10.30 12.89 3.26
CA SER A 101 -10.86 13.72 2.19
C SER A 101 -11.15 12.94 0.91
N LYS A 102 -10.44 11.82 0.71
CA LYS A 102 -10.69 10.85 -0.35
C LYS A 102 -11.76 9.80 0.00
N GLY A 103 -12.48 9.98 1.10
CA GLY A 103 -13.62 9.16 1.47
C GLY A 103 -13.27 7.83 2.13
N LEU A 104 -12.06 7.69 2.68
CA LEU A 104 -11.70 6.52 3.48
C LEU A 104 -11.90 6.81 4.98
N ASN A 105 -12.45 5.85 5.70
CA ASN A 105 -12.62 5.89 7.14
C ASN A 105 -11.38 5.31 7.84
N ILE A 106 -10.71 6.12 8.67
CA ILE A 106 -9.58 5.66 9.49
C ILE A 106 -10.11 4.88 10.69
N ARG A 107 -9.89 3.57 10.71
CA ARG A 107 -10.23 2.69 11.84
C ARG A 107 -9.16 2.75 12.91
N GLU A 108 -7.90 2.65 12.50
CA GLU A 108 -6.75 2.73 13.39
C GLU A 108 -5.61 3.51 12.71
N ALA A 109 -4.82 4.22 13.51
CA ALA A 109 -3.59 4.87 13.09
C ALA A 109 -2.55 4.60 14.18
N ILE A 110 -1.62 3.69 13.88
CA ILE A 110 -0.71 3.11 14.87
C ILE A 110 0.70 3.56 14.51
N ASP A 111 1.36 4.24 15.45
CA ASP A 111 2.80 4.50 15.34
C ASP A 111 3.55 3.18 15.60
N ILE A 112 4.32 2.73 14.60
CA ILE A 112 5.11 1.50 14.67
C ILE A 112 6.61 1.80 14.73
N SER A 113 7.00 3.03 15.10
CA SER A 113 8.39 3.50 15.21
C SER A 113 9.26 2.64 16.14
N ARG A 114 8.64 1.91 17.07
CA ARG A 114 9.33 0.89 17.89
C ARG A 114 9.97 -0.23 17.06
N TYR A 115 9.35 -0.59 15.93
CA TYR A 115 9.77 -1.68 15.05
C TYR A 115 10.44 -1.16 13.76
N ALA A 116 9.94 -0.06 13.22
CA ALA A 116 10.48 0.59 12.03
C ALA A 116 10.44 2.11 12.21
N MET A 117 11.60 2.75 12.42
CA MET A 117 11.71 4.17 12.72
C MET A 117 10.94 5.03 11.72
N ASP A 118 10.16 6.00 12.22
CA ASP A 118 9.40 6.97 11.42
C ASP A 118 8.29 6.34 10.54
N HIS A 119 7.77 5.17 10.92
CA HIS A 119 6.66 4.48 10.25
C HIS A 119 5.36 4.51 11.07
N ALA A 120 4.23 4.56 10.35
CA ALA A 120 2.90 4.39 10.92
C ALA A 120 2.07 3.43 10.05
N ALA A 121 1.19 2.65 10.68
CA ALA A 121 0.20 1.82 10.02
C ALA A 121 -1.18 2.46 10.10
N PHE A 122 -1.82 2.69 8.96
CA PHE A 122 -3.21 3.13 8.89
C PHE A 122 -4.09 1.96 8.47
N VAL A 123 -5.04 1.58 9.33
CA VAL A 123 -6.09 0.62 9.01
C VAL A 123 -7.32 1.41 8.60
N VAL A 124 -7.84 1.12 7.41
CA VAL A 124 -8.94 1.87 6.82
C VAL A 124 -10.04 0.97 6.26
N SER A 125 -11.21 1.55 6.08
CA SER A 125 -12.26 1.03 5.20
C SER A 125 -12.71 2.15 4.24
N PRO A 126 -13.41 1.83 3.16
CA PRO A 126 -14.28 2.80 2.49
C PRO A 126 -15.28 3.45 3.47
#